data_AF-A0A1B2EEP1-F1
#
_entry.id   AF-A0A1B2EEP1-F1
#
_cell.length_a   1.000
_cell.length_b   1.000
_cell.length_c   1.000
_cell.angle_alpha   90.00
_cell.angle_beta   90.00
_cell.angle_gamma   90.00
#
_symmetry.space_group_name_H-M   'P 1'
#
loop_
_entity.id
_entity.type
_entity.pdbx_description
1 polymer ?
#
loop_
_entity_poly.entity_id
_entity_poly.type
_entity_poly.pdbx_seq_one_letter_code
_entity_poly.pdbx_strand_id
1 'polypeptide(L)' 'MLVLNNRWDTKGFALYGALLGLVGGMMLNFFDAFWGQVSDDDQAMHALSVMVIFILAGALLLAAISFIRNWLLRCA' A
#
# COMPACT_ATOMS: atom_id res chain seq x y z
N MET A 1 -31.97 -11.01 -15.51
CA MET A 1 -30.53 -10.85 -15.81
C MET A 1 -29.98 -9.83 -14.82
N LEU A 2 -29.44 -10.29 -13.68
CA LEU A 2 -28.87 -9.40 -12.66
C LEU A 2 -27.49 -8.97 -13.15
N VAL A 3 -27.42 -7.82 -13.82
CA VAL A 3 -26.16 -7.13 -14.07
C VAL A 3 -25.71 -6.59 -12.71
N LEU A 4 -25.04 -7.44 -11.93
CA LEU A 4 -24.26 -6.98 -10.79
C LEU A 4 -23.20 -6.03 -11.37
N ASN A 5 -23.41 -4.74 -11.13
CA ASN A 5 -22.48 -3.67 -11.45
C ASN A 5 -21.23 -3.85 -10.54
N ASN A 6 -20.44 -4.90 -10.79
CA ASN A 6 -19.35 -5.39 -9.96
C ASN A 6 -18.06 -4.56 -10.18
N ARG A 7 -18.23 -3.24 -10.14
CA ARG A 7 -17.11 -2.28 -10.17
C ARG A 7 -16.43 -2.35 -8.81
N TRP A 8 -15.13 -2.56 -8.82
CA TRP A 8 -14.34 -2.49 -7.59
C TRP A 8 -14.29 -1.05 -7.11
N ASP A 9 -14.48 -0.82 -5.82
CA ASP A 9 -14.32 0.50 -5.25
C ASP A 9 -12.83 0.85 -5.16
N THR A 10 -12.36 1.66 -6.12
CA THR A 10 -10.96 2.08 -6.18
C THR A 10 -10.50 2.83 -4.92
N LYS A 11 -11.40 3.56 -4.25
CA LYS A 11 -11.06 4.26 -3.00
C LYS A 11 -10.84 3.26 -1.87
N GLY A 12 -11.74 2.28 -1.73
CA GLY A 12 -11.59 1.18 -0.77
C GLY A 12 -10.32 0.37 -1.01
N PHE A 13 -10.01 0.03 -2.27
CA PHE A 13 -8.78 -0.68 -2.61
C PHE A 13 -7.51 0.14 -2.34
N ALA A 14 -7.54 1.45 -2.58
CA ALA A 14 -6.43 2.33 -2.20
C ALA A 14 -6.21 2.32 -0.68
N LEU A 15 -7.28 2.35 0.12
CA LEU A 15 -7.20 2.28 1.58
C LEU A 15 -6.65 0.92 2.05
N TYR A 16 -7.12 -0.19 1.49
CA TYR A 16 -6.58 -1.52 1.81
C TYR A 16 -5.08 -1.62 1.45
N GLY A 17 -4.68 -1.01 0.33
CA GLY A 17 -3.28 -0.94 -0.05
C GLY A 17 -2.44 -0.08 0.89
N ALA A 18 -2.96 1.05 1.33
CA ALA A 18 -2.31 1.87 2.35
C ALA A 18 -2.10 1.09 3.65
N LEU A 19 -3.11 0.33 4.09
CA LEU A 19 -3.03 -0.50 5.29
C LEU A 19 -2.01 -1.63 5.16
N LEU A 20 -1.98 -2.33 4.03
CA LEU A 20 -0.98 -3.37 3.76
C LEU A 20 0.43 -2.77 3.68
N GLY A 21 0.57 -1.60 3.07
CA GLY A 21 1.81 -0.83 3.06
C GLY A 21 2.27 -0.47 4.46
N LEU A 22 1.37 0.04 5.31
CA LEU A 22 1.67 0.35 6.71
C LEU A 22 2.19 -0.87 7.47
N VAL A 23 1.54 -2.04 7.32
CA VAL A 23 2.01 -3.29 7.94
C VAL A 23 3.40 -3.67 7.43
N GLY A 24 3.65 -3.57 6.11
CA GLY A 24 4.96 -3.84 5.52
C GLY A 24 6.05 -2.91 6.04
N GLY A 25 5.77 -1.59 6.10
CA GLY A 25 6.69 -0.60 6.65
C GLY A 25 6.97 -0.80 8.15
N MET A 26 5.98 -1.26 8.92
CA MET A 26 6.17 -1.64 10.33
C MET A 26 7.06 -2.87 10.46
N MET A 27 6.84 -3.92 9.65
CA MET A 27 7.68 -5.12 9.69
C MET A 27 9.13 -4.81 9.30
N LEU A 28 9.35 -3.95 8.30
CA LEU A 28 10.70 -3.56 7.89
C LEU A 28 11.41 -2.75 8.99
N ASN A 29 10.71 -1.80 9.61
CA ASN A 29 11.25 -1.07 10.75
C ASN A 29 11.57 -1.97 11.95
N PHE A 30 10.73 -2.97 12.21
CA PHE A 30 11.00 -3.96 13.24
C PHE A 30 12.25 -4.77 12.90
N PHE A 31 12.41 -5.19 11.64
CA PHE A 31 13.61 -5.88 11.21
C PHE A 31 14.87 -5.02 11.34
N ASP A 32 14.80 -3.76 10.91
CA ASP A 32 15.90 -2.80 11.02
C ASP A 32 16.29 -2.54 12.49
N ALA A 33 15.32 -2.49 13.41
CA ALA A 33 15.59 -2.27 14.84
C ALA A 33 16.28 -3.46 15.53
N PHE A 34 15.99 -4.70 15.11
CA PHE A 34 16.52 -5.92 15.75
C PHE A 34 17.73 -6.52 15.04
N TRP A 35 17.86 -6.32 13.73
CA TRP A 35 18.89 -6.92 12.89
C TRP A 35 19.68 -5.91 12.04
N GLY A 36 19.23 -4.66 11.94
CA GLY A 36 19.88 -3.62 11.15
C GLY A 36 20.93 -2.83 11.93
N GLN A 37 21.99 -2.38 11.24
CA GLN A 37 22.94 -1.38 11.75
C GLN A 37 22.41 0.02 11.42
N VAL A 38 21.29 0.44 12.02
CA VAL A 38 20.79 1.81 11.80
C VAL A 38 21.53 2.76 12.74
N SER A 39 22.34 3.64 12.16
CA SER A 39 23.00 4.77 12.83
C SER A 39 22.00 5.54 13.70
N ASP A 40 22.30 5.69 15.00
CA ASP A 40 21.39 6.25 16.01
C ASP A 40 20.88 7.66 15.67
N ASP A 41 21.66 8.48 14.97
CA ASP A 41 21.34 9.90 14.74
C ASP A 41 20.12 10.15 13.84
N ASP A 42 19.62 9.15 13.07
CA ASP A 42 18.53 9.36 12.10
C ASP A 42 17.44 8.26 12.09
N GLN A 43 17.39 7.40 13.11
CA GLN A 43 16.44 6.27 13.16
C GLN A 43 14.96 6.69 13.00
N ALA A 44 14.55 7.79 13.65
CA ALA A 44 13.16 8.25 13.57
C ALA A 44 12.78 8.74 12.16
N MET A 45 13.68 9.46 11.48
CA MET A 45 13.45 9.94 10.12
C MET A 45 13.48 8.80 9.11
N HIS A 46 14.41 7.86 9.26
CA HIS A 46 14.45 6.63 8.48
C HIS A 46 13.12 5.87 8.62
N ALA A 47 12.67 5.64 9.86
CA ALA A 47 11.45 4.87 10.10
C ALA A 47 10.19 5.52 9.52
N LEU A 48 10.04 6.83 9.69
CA LEU A 48 8.94 7.59 9.10
C LEU A 48 8.98 7.54 7.58
N SER A 49 10.15 7.71 6.97
CA SER A 49 10.29 7.66 5.50
C SER A 49 9.90 6.30 4.94
N VAL A 50 10.35 5.21 5.59
CA VAL A 50 10.01 3.83 5.22
C VAL A 50 8.50 3.61 5.30
N MET A 51 7.86 4.02 6.40
CA MET A 51 6.41 3.88 6.55
C MET A 51 5.65 4.64 5.45
N VAL A 52 6.01 5.89 5.18
CA VAL A 52 5.36 6.72 4.17
C VAL A 52 5.51 6.10 2.78
N ILE A 53 6.71 5.65 2.41
CA ILE A 53 6.98 5.03 1.11
C ILE A 53 6.12 3.78 0.94
N PHE A 54 6.08 2.89 1.93
CA PHE A 54 5.31 1.65 1.83
C PHE A 54 3.79 1.90 1.80
N ILE A 55 3.28 2.86 2.59
CA ILE A 55 1.88 3.27 2.56
C ILE A 55 1.49 3.76 1.16
N LEU A 56 2.27 4.69 0.59
CA LEU A 56 2.01 5.24 -0.74
C LEU A 56 2.12 4.17 -1.81
N ALA A 57 3.16 3.34 -1.76
CA ALA A 57 3.37 2.24 -2.69
C ALA A 57 2.19 1.26 -2.67
N GLY A 58 1.80 0.77 -1.50
CA GLY A 58 0.70 -0.17 -1.35
C GLY A 58 -0.63 0.41 -1.82
N ALA A 59 -0.91 1.67 -1.45
CA ALA A 59 -2.13 2.38 -1.86
C ALA A 59 -2.22 2.51 -3.38
N LEU A 60 -1.13 2.96 -4.02
CA LEU A 60 -1.06 3.12 -5.47
C LEU A 60 -1.20 1.79 -6.21
N LEU A 61 -0.56 0.73 -5.71
CA LEU A 61 -0.58 -0.59 -6.34
C LEU A 61 -2.01 -1.15 -6.43
N LEU A 62 -2.74 -1.14 -5.30
CA LEU A 62 -4.11 -1.66 -5.25
C LEU A 62 -5.12 -0.71 -5.91
N ALA A 63 -4.92 0.60 -5.81
CA ALA A 63 -5.71 1.57 -6.58
C ALA A 63 -5.55 1.34 -8.09
N ALA A 64 -4.32 1.18 -8.58
CA ALA A 64 -4.02 0.94 -10.00
C ALA A 64 -4.62 -0.38 -10.48
N ILE A 65 -4.50 -1.48 -9.73
CA ILE A 65 -5.10 -2.78 -10.06
C ILE A 65 -6.63 -2.63 -10.20
N SER A 66 -7.27 -1.99 -9.22
CA SER A 66 -8.73 -1.80 -9.25
C SER A 66 -9.17 -0.92 -10.43
N PHE A 67 -8.39 0.11 -10.75
CA PHE A 67 -8.67 1.01 -11.87
C PHE A 67 -8.55 0.27 -13.20
N ILE A 68 -7.47 -0.47 -13.42
CA ILE A 68 -7.25 -1.28 -14.63
C ILE A 68 -8.36 -2.31 -14.79
N ARG A 69 -8.73 -3.04 -13.73
CA ARG A 69 -9.83 -4.02 -13.78
C ARG A 69 -11.15 -3.34 -14.16
N ASN A 70 -11.46 -2.21 -13.52
CA ASN A 70 -12.68 -1.46 -13.82
C ASN A 70 -12.70 -0.91 -15.25
N TRP A 71 -11.54 -0.55 -15.79
CA TRP A 71 -11.38 -0.13 -17.18
C TRP A 71 -11.64 -1.30 -18.14
N LEU A 72 -11.00 -2.44 -17.92
CA LEU A 72 -11.19 -3.65 -18.73
C LEU A 72 -12.65 -4.13 -18.75
N LEU A 73 -13.34 -4.09 -17.59
CA LEU A 73 -14.76 -4.44 -17.51
C LEU A 73 -15.71 -3.44 -18.20
N ARG A 74 -15.25 -2.22 -18.50
CA ARG A 74 -16.02 -1.24 -19.30
C ARG A 74 -15.76 -1.38 -20.79
N CYS A 75 -14.61 -1.94 -21.17
CA CYS A 75 -14.21 -2.13 -22.56
C CYS A 75 -14.59 -3.52 -23.12
N ALA A 76 -14.98 -4.47 -22.25
CA ALA A 76 -15.50 -5.79 -22.60
C ALA A 76 -17.04 -5.76 -22.65
#